data_AF-A0A931LT83-F1
#
_entry.id   AF-A0A931LT83-F1
#
_cell.length_a   1.000
_cell.length_b   1.000
_cell.length_c   1.000
_cell.angle_alpha   90.00
_cell.angle_beta   90.00
_cell.angle_gamma   90.00
#
_symmetry.space_group_name_H-M   'P 1'
#
loop_
_entity.id
_entity.type
_entity.pdbx_description
1 polymer ?
#
loop_
_entity_poly.entity_id
_entity_poly.type
_entity_poly.pdbx_seq_one_letter_code
_entity_poly.pdbx_strand_id
1 'polypeptide(L)'
;MFFRPSHHDYPNLAEYLRTLRRQNERASEVVAVIAVVVGLGVSFAFALLMREIGGEGFSRFGVLGLFAGLGLAFWFTRRQKTRPEALLAEAREVAKDMSTRLERGRLMRDLGQPSMDVLEECARGWAKVNQLLGTPFWRDADIPVHYRTIRETVLNSVEGAMAEAILLFRNNLSDSHGLSDLKAMAGEVLEEVVFGKPRLPQHLPSGFGPARELADKMRLLVNEVETVAQRAQEELAPLGPATASASLDLCIGELRSIRQAEAELRQNLGQSSQG
;
A
#
# COMPACT_ATOMS: atom_id res chain seq x y z
N MET A 1 -10.75 -1.34 34.15
CA MET A 1 -10.83 -0.46 32.94
C MET A 1 -10.79 -1.36 31.73
N PHE A 2 -11.83 -1.36 30.90
CA PHE A 2 -11.83 -2.13 29.65
C PHE A 2 -10.89 -1.40 28.67
N PHE A 3 -9.75 -2.02 28.34
CA PHE A 3 -8.87 -1.53 27.29
C PHE A 3 -9.65 -1.52 25.97
N ARG A 4 -10.05 -0.33 25.54
CA ARG A 4 -10.65 -0.13 24.22
C ARG A 4 -9.56 -0.48 23.20
N PRO A 5 -9.81 -1.38 22.24
CA PRO A 5 -8.78 -1.80 21.29
C PRO A 5 -8.28 -0.59 20.51
N SER A 6 -6.97 -0.29 20.59
CA SER A 6 -6.31 0.87 19.95
C SER A 6 -6.25 0.82 18.42
N HIS A 7 -7.00 -0.09 17.78
CA HIS A 7 -7.13 -0.15 16.32
C HIS A 7 -7.69 1.13 15.71
N HIS A 8 -8.41 1.93 16.49
CA HIS A 8 -8.96 3.20 16.01
C HIS A 8 -7.92 4.31 15.86
N ASP A 9 -6.76 4.19 16.51
CA ASP A 9 -5.80 5.29 16.55
C ASP A 9 -4.90 5.32 15.30
N TYR A 10 -4.82 4.22 14.55
CA TYR A 10 -3.92 4.04 13.40
C TYR A 10 -4.63 3.45 12.16
N PRO A 11 -5.63 4.17 11.61
CA PRO A 11 -6.47 3.63 10.53
C PRO A 11 -5.69 3.39 9.23
N ASN A 12 -4.77 4.28 8.85
CA ASN A 12 -4.07 4.17 7.56
C ASN A 12 -3.06 3.02 7.60
N LEU A 13 -2.33 2.87 8.71
CA LEU A 13 -1.42 1.75 8.89
C LEU A 13 -2.18 0.42 8.88
N ALA A 14 -3.32 0.34 9.58
CA ALA A 14 -4.16 -0.85 9.57
C ALA A 14 -4.66 -1.19 8.15
N GLU A 15 -5.08 -0.20 7.37
CA GLU A 15 -5.50 -0.37 5.98
C GLU A 15 -4.35 -0.85 5.09
N TYR A 16 -3.17 -0.26 5.22
CA TYR A 16 -1.99 -0.65 4.47
C TYR A 16 -1.59 -2.11 4.75
N LEU A 17 -1.50 -2.49 6.03
CA LEU A 17 -1.16 -3.86 6.44
C LEU A 17 -2.18 -4.89 5.93
N ARG A 18 -3.48 -4.55 5.93
CA ARG A 18 -4.53 -5.41 5.34
C ARG A 18 -4.38 -5.52 3.83
N THR A 19 -4.02 -4.43 3.15
CA THR A 19 -3.79 -4.43 1.70
C THR A 19 -2.62 -5.33 1.34
N LEU A 20 -1.49 -5.23 2.05
CA LEU A 20 -0.34 -6.12 1.86
C LEU A 20 -0.69 -7.59 2.12
N ARG A 21 -1.45 -7.88 3.18
CA ARG A 21 -1.90 -9.25 3.48
C ARG A 21 -2.73 -9.83 2.34
N ARG A 22 -3.70 -9.08 1.81
CA ARG A 22 -4.54 -9.49 0.66
C ARG A 22 -3.71 -9.69 -0.61
N GLN A 23 -2.72 -8.83 -0.85
CA GLN A 23 -1.82 -8.97 -2.00
C GLN A 23 -0.98 -10.25 -1.90
N ASN A 24 -0.51 -10.61 -0.70
CA ASN A 24 0.26 -11.82 -0.49
C ASN A 24 -0.58 -13.10 -0.70
N GLU A 25 -1.82 -13.10 -0.20
CA GLU A 25 -2.77 -14.19 -0.42
C GLU A 25 -3.01 -14.40 -1.93
N ARG A 26 -3.30 -13.32 -2.67
CA ARG A 26 -3.47 -13.38 -4.14
C ARG A 26 -2.20 -13.81 -4.88
N ALA A 27 -1.03 -13.34 -4.47
CA ALA A 27 0.23 -13.71 -5.10
C ALA A 27 0.50 -15.22 -4.94
N SER A 28 0.18 -15.80 -3.78
CA SER A 28 0.34 -17.24 -3.55
C SER A 28 -0.58 -18.08 -4.45
N GLU A 29 -1.80 -17.62 -4.70
CA GLU A 29 -2.73 -18.29 -5.62
C GLU A 29 -2.24 -18.23 -7.06
N VAL A 30 -1.81 -17.06 -7.54
CA VAL A 30 -1.30 -16.90 -8.91
C VAL A 30 -0.05 -17.74 -9.15
N VAL A 31 0.89 -17.75 -8.21
CA VAL A 31 2.11 -18.58 -8.31
C VAL A 31 1.76 -20.06 -8.33
N ALA A 32 0.81 -20.51 -7.51
CA ALA A 32 0.35 -21.90 -7.53
C ALA A 32 -0.27 -22.28 -8.89
N VAL A 33 -1.12 -21.42 -9.46
CA VAL A 33 -1.74 -21.65 -10.78
C VAL A 33 -0.67 -21.70 -11.88
N ILE A 34 0.26 -20.74 -11.91
CA ILE A 34 1.35 -20.72 -12.91
C ILE A 34 2.22 -21.97 -12.78
N ALA A 35 2.57 -22.38 -11.55
CA ALA A 35 3.37 -23.58 -11.32
C ALA A 35 2.67 -24.85 -11.83
N VAL A 36 1.35 -24.96 -11.65
CA VAL A 36 0.55 -26.08 -12.18
C VAL A 36 0.53 -26.04 -13.71
N VAL A 37 0.27 -24.89 -14.33
CA VAL A 37 0.20 -24.76 -15.81
C VAL A 37 1.55 -25.06 -16.45
N VAL A 38 2.64 -24.51 -15.91
CA VAL A 38 4.01 -24.79 -16.40
C VAL A 38 4.37 -26.25 -16.14
N GLY A 39 4.03 -26.79 -14.97
CA GLY A 39 4.25 -28.20 -14.64
C GLY A 39 3.56 -29.15 -15.61
N LEU A 40 2.29 -28.86 -15.96
CA LEU A 40 1.53 -29.62 -16.96
C LEU A 40 2.13 -29.46 -18.36
N GLY A 41 2.52 -28.25 -18.76
CA GLY A 41 3.14 -27.98 -20.06
C GLY A 41 4.47 -28.70 -20.25
N VAL A 42 5.35 -28.65 -19.25
CA VAL A 42 6.64 -29.36 -19.25
C VAL A 42 6.42 -30.87 -19.26
N SER A 43 5.49 -31.37 -18.45
CA SER A 43 5.15 -32.80 -18.43
C SER A 43 4.60 -33.28 -19.76
N PHE A 44 3.76 -32.48 -20.42
CA PHE A 44 3.21 -32.77 -21.73
C PHE A 44 4.29 -32.75 -22.82
N ALA A 45 5.16 -31.75 -22.84
CA ALA A 45 6.28 -31.68 -23.78
C ALA A 45 7.25 -32.87 -23.59
N PHE A 46 7.55 -33.22 -22.35
CA PHE A 46 8.38 -34.39 -22.03
C PHE A 46 7.72 -35.71 -22.45
N ALA A 47 6.41 -35.84 -22.25
CA ALA A 47 5.64 -36.99 -22.70
C ALA A 47 5.67 -37.15 -24.23
N LEU A 48 5.59 -36.04 -24.98
CA LEU A 48 5.72 -36.06 -26.44
C LEU A 48 7.13 -36.46 -26.88
N LEU A 49 8.17 -35.92 -26.26
CA LEU A 49 9.56 -36.26 -26.57
C LEU A 49 9.86 -37.75 -26.31
N MET A 50 9.36 -38.29 -25.19
CA MET A 50 9.57 -39.69 -24.81
C MET A 50 8.76 -40.68 -25.66
N ARG A 51 7.67 -40.24 -26.28
CA ARG A 51 6.87 -41.08 -27.20
C ARG A 51 7.69 -41.51 -28.43
N GLU A 52 8.58 -40.66 -28.93
CA GLU A 52 9.44 -40.96 -30.09
C GLU A 52 10.58 -41.93 -29.77
N ILE A 53 11.00 -42.02 -28.50
CA ILE A 53 12.16 -42.81 -28.08
C ILE A 53 11.80 -44.28 -27.82
N GLY A 54 10.50 -44.63 -27.79
CA GLY A 54 10.03 -46.01 -27.95
C GLY A 54 10.48 -47.00 -26.87
N GLY A 55 9.69 -47.16 -25.82
CA GLY A 55 9.83 -48.29 -24.90
C GLY A 55 8.82 -48.26 -23.75
N GLU A 56 8.38 -49.44 -23.30
CA GLU A 56 7.41 -49.68 -22.21
C GLU A 56 7.79 -49.09 -20.84
N GLY A 57 8.91 -48.35 -20.73
CA GLY A 57 9.39 -47.69 -19.51
C GLY A 57 8.77 -46.32 -19.18
N PHE A 58 7.76 -45.88 -19.95
CA PHE A 58 7.19 -44.52 -19.91
C PHE A 58 6.65 -44.09 -18.52
N SER A 59 6.13 -45.03 -17.73
CA SER A 59 5.44 -44.70 -16.47
C SER A 59 6.36 -44.18 -15.35
N ARG A 60 7.65 -44.54 -15.35
CA ARG A 60 8.57 -44.15 -14.26
C ARG A 60 9.26 -42.80 -14.49
N PHE A 61 9.47 -42.41 -15.75
CA PHE A 61 10.18 -41.17 -16.08
C PHE A 61 9.26 -39.94 -16.15
N GLY A 62 7.96 -40.11 -16.41
CA GLY A 62 7.01 -38.99 -16.43
C GLY A 62 6.93 -38.23 -15.09
N VAL A 63 7.00 -38.96 -13.97
CA VAL A 63 6.97 -38.36 -12.63
C VAL A 63 8.25 -37.54 -12.36
N LEU A 64 9.42 -38.05 -12.75
CA LEU A 64 10.70 -37.35 -12.63
C LEU A 64 10.74 -36.06 -13.47
N GLY A 65 10.19 -36.11 -14.70
CA GLY A 65 10.07 -34.92 -15.56
C GLY A 65 9.18 -33.84 -14.95
N LEU A 66 8.08 -34.23 -14.31
CA LEU A 66 7.18 -33.30 -13.61
C LEU A 66 7.88 -32.62 -12.42
N PHE A 67 8.61 -33.38 -11.59
CA PHE A 67 9.37 -32.81 -10.48
C PHE A 67 10.54 -31.93 -10.96
N ALA A 68 11.24 -32.32 -12.01
CA ALA A 68 12.31 -31.51 -12.60
C ALA A 68 11.76 -30.19 -13.20
N GLY A 69 10.60 -30.26 -13.87
CA GLY A 69 9.89 -29.09 -14.38
C GLY A 69 9.46 -28.13 -13.28
N LEU A 70 8.85 -28.65 -12.20
CA LEU A 70 8.50 -27.85 -11.03
C LEU A 70 9.74 -27.23 -10.36
N GLY A 71 10.83 -28.00 -10.24
CA GLY A 71 12.10 -27.53 -9.69
C GLY A 71 12.73 -26.40 -10.51
N LEU A 72 12.75 -26.52 -11.84
CA LEU A 72 13.24 -25.48 -12.73
C LEU A 72 12.35 -24.23 -12.71
N ALA A 73 11.02 -24.39 -12.74
CA ALA A 73 10.08 -23.27 -12.64
C ALA A 73 10.26 -22.52 -11.31
N PHE A 74 10.39 -23.25 -10.20
CA PHE A 74 10.66 -22.67 -8.88
C PHE A 74 12.03 -21.97 -8.82
N TRP A 75 13.05 -22.54 -9.48
CA TRP A 75 14.38 -21.95 -9.53
C TRP A 75 14.43 -20.67 -10.38
N PHE A 76 13.81 -20.65 -11.56
CA PHE A 76 13.73 -19.46 -12.42
C PHE A 76 12.95 -18.32 -11.76
N THR A 77 11.81 -18.63 -11.12
CA THR A 77 11.03 -17.63 -10.37
C THR A 77 11.77 -17.08 -9.15
N ARG A 78 12.67 -17.85 -8.53
CA ARG A 78 13.55 -17.36 -7.45
C ARG A 78 14.71 -16.50 -7.96
N ARG A 79 15.31 -16.83 -9.11
CA ARG A 79 16.54 -16.18 -9.59
C ARG A 79 16.33 -14.80 -10.20
N GLN A 80 15.12 -14.47 -10.64
CA GLN A 80 14.86 -13.18 -11.29
C GLN A 80 14.34 -12.09 -10.38
N LYS A 81 14.22 -12.33 -9.06
CA LYS A 81 13.80 -11.26 -8.15
C LYS A 81 14.80 -10.12 -8.20
N THR A 82 14.38 -9.02 -8.81
CA THR A 82 15.14 -7.78 -8.78
C THR A 82 15.34 -7.38 -7.32
N ARG A 83 16.48 -6.76 -6.99
CA ARG A 83 16.75 -6.26 -5.62
C ARG A 83 15.55 -5.53 -4.97
N PRO A 84 14.78 -4.67 -5.68
CA PRO A 84 13.57 -4.06 -5.10
C PRO A 84 12.47 -5.07 -4.74
N GLU A 85 12.25 -6.12 -5.53
CA GLU A 85 11.25 -7.15 -5.21
C GLU A 85 11.63 -7.97 -3.98
N ALA A 86 12.92 -8.23 -3.76
CA ALA A 86 13.39 -8.92 -2.58
C ALA A 86 13.10 -8.12 -1.30
N LEU A 87 13.34 -6.80 -1.33
CA LEU A 87 13.02 -5.89 -0.23
C LEU A 87 11.51 -5.86 0.05
N LEU A 88 10.68 -5.77 -0.99
CA LEU A 88 9.22 -5.82 -0.84
C LEU A 88 8.73 -7.15 -0.25
N ALA A 89 9.33 -8.28 -0.66
CA ALA A 89 8.99 -9.58 -0.11
C ALA A 89 9.32 -9.67 1.39
N GLU A 90 10.50 -9.17 1.79
CA GLU A 90 10.90 -9.11 3.19
C GLU A 90 9.98 -8.19 4.01
N ALA A 91 9.67 -7.01 3.47
CA ALA A 91 8.76 -6.07 4.13
C ALA A 91 7.35 -6.66 4.31
N ARG A 92 6.86 -7.48 3.37
CA ARG A 92 5.57 -8.19 3.50
C ARG A 92 5.55 -9.21 4.63
N GLU A 93 6.65 -9.92 4.85
CA GLU A 93 6.76 -10.85 5.98
C GLU A 93 6.69 -10.08 7.31
N VAL A 94 7.46 -9.00 7.43
CA VAL A 94 7.43 -8.12 8.61
C VAL A 94 6.06 -7.47 8.80
N ALA A 95 5.41 -7.02 7.71
CA ALA A 95 4.07 -6.44 7.74
C ALA A 95 3.02 -7.46 8.22
N LYS A 96 3.15 -8.74 7.86
CA LYS A 96 2.26 -9.80 8.37
C LYS A 96 2.37 -9.93 9.89
N ASP A 97 3.59 -9.91 10.42
CA ASP A 97 3.83 -9.97 11.86
C ASP A 97 3.30 -8.72 12.56
N MET A 98 3.55 -7.52 11.99
CA MET A 98 2.99 -6.26 12.47
C MET A 98 1.46 -6.31 12.50
N SER A 99 0.80 -6.82 11.45
CA SER A 99 -0.66 -6.91 11.38
C SER A 99 -1.23 -7.79 12.48
N THR A 100 -0.57 -8.94 12.74
CA THR A 100 -0.98 -9.87 13.80
C THR A 100 -0.80 -9.26 15.19
N ARG A 101 0.29 -8.51 15.41
CA ARG A 101 0.54 -7.79 16.66
C ARG A 101 -0.40 -6.61 16.85
N LEU A 102 -0.75 -5.91 15.77
CA LEU A 102 -1.72 -4.83 15.79
C LEU A 102 -3.09 -5.37 16.17
N GLU A 103 -3.58 -6.44 15.52
CA GLU A 103 -4.81 -7.18 15.86
C GLU A 103 -4.90 -7.56 17.34
N ARG A 104 -3.77 -7.91 17.95
CA ARG A 104 -3.66 -8.26 19.38
C ARG A 104 -3.44 -7.06 20.31
N GLY A 105 -3.36 -5.84 19.80
CA GLY A 105 -3.04 -4.63 20.59
C GLY A 105 -1.62 -4.60 21.16
N ARG A 106 -0.71 -5.45 20.66
CA ARG A 106 0.68 -5.55 21.15
C ARG A 106 1.66 -4.68 20.38
N LEU A 107 1.34 -4.30 19.15
CA LEU A 107 2.28 -3.60 18.27
C LEU A 107 2.77 -2.27 18.89
N MET A 108 1.88 -1.51 19.53
CA MET A 108 2.23 -0.24 20.19
C MET A 108 3.19 -0.44 21.36
N ARG A 109 3.05 -1.55 22.10
CA ARG A 109 3.96 -1.89 23.19
C ARG A 109 5.36 -2.23 22.67
N ASP A 110 5.42 -2.98 21.58
CA ASP A 110 6.67 -3.46 21.00
C ASP A 110 7.45 -2.34 20.28
N LEU A 111 6.76 -1.44 19.56
CA LEU A 111 7.38 -0.37 18.80
C LEU A 111 7.51 0.96 19.56
N GLY A 112 6.66 1.17 20.57
CA GLY A 112 6.47 2.46 21.22
C GLY A 112 5.62 3.43 20.39
N GLN A 113 5.01 4.40 21.07
CA GLN A 113 4.16 5.44 20.47
C GLN A 113 4.84 6.20 19.32
N PRO A 114 6.10 6.70 19.45
CA PRO A 114 6.69 7.53 18.40
C PRO A 114 6.84 6.79 17.07
N SER A 115 7.19 5.50 17.13
CA SER A 115 7.35 4.65 15.94
C SER A 115 6.02 4.39 15.25
N MET A 116 4.96 4.17 16.04
CA MET A 116 3.60 4.00 15.51
C MET A 116 3.12 5.26 14.79
N ASP A 117 3.35 6.43 15.38
CA ASP A 117 2.95 7.71 14.78
C ASP A 117 3.70 7.95 13.44
N VAL A 118 5.00 7.65 13.37
CA VAL A 118 5.77 7.77 12.13
C VAL A 118 5.30 6.79 11.05
N LEU A 119 5.00 5.53 11.41
CA LEU A 119 4.46 4.55 10.49
C LEU A 119 3.07 4.93 9.98
N GLU A 120 2.23 5.51 10.84
CA GLU A 120 0.91 6.02 10.46
C GLU A 120 1.02 7.22 9.51
N GLU A 121 1.96 8.14 9.73
CA GLU A 121 2.19 9.25 8.79
C GLU A 121 2.69 8.75 7.42
N CYS A 122 3.58 7.75 7.39
CA CYS A 122 3.98 7.09 6.15
C CYS A 122 2.78 6.43 5.45
N ALA A 123 1.98 5.66 6.19
CA ALA A 123 0.80 4.98 5.67
C ALA A 123 -0.25 5.97 5.16
N ARG A 124 -0.44 7.11 5.83
CA ARG A 124 -1.31 8.20 5.38
C ARG A 124 -0.83 8.79 4.06
N GLY A 125 0.48 9.03 3.93
CA GLY A 125 1.08 9.47 2.67
C GLY A 125 0.84 8.47 1.53
N TRP A 126 1.04 7.17 1.80
CA TRP A 126 0.75 6.09 0.85
C TRP A 126 -0.73 6.09 0.43
N ALA A 127 -1.65 6.15 1.40
CA ALA A 127 -3.09 6.12 1.14
C ALA A 127 -3.53 7.32 0.28
N LYS A 128 -3.04 8.52 0.62
CA LYS A 128 -3.35 9.76 -0.11
C LYS A 128 -2.84 9.72 -1.55
N VAL A 129 -1.61 9.23 -1.80
CA VAL A 129 -1.09 9.07 -3.17
C VAL A 129 -1.94 8.07 -3.96
N ASN A 130 -2.28 6.92 -3.37
CA ASN A 130 -3.13 5.92 -4.02
C ASN A 130 -4.54 6.45 -4.31
N GLN A 131 -5.07 7.32 -3.46
CA GLN A 131 -6.35 8.00 -3.68
C GLN A 131 -6.26 9.00 -4.85
N LEU A 132 -5.24 9.87 -4.86
CA LEU A 132 -5.04 10.89 -5.90
C LEU A 132 -4.79 10.27 -7.28
N LEU A 133 -3.93 9.24 -7.34
CA LEU A 133 -3.62 8.51 -8.57
C LEU A 133 -4.60 7.36 -8.86
N GLY A 134 -5.62 7.21 -8.01
CA GLY A 134 -6.68 6.22 -8.13
C GLY A 134 -7.92 6.73 -8.85
N THR A 135 -7.95 8.00 -9.26
CA THR A 135 -9.10 8.57 -9.98
C THR A 135 -9.24 7.93 -11.38
N PRO A 136 -10.45 7.98 -11.99
CA PRO A 136 -10.68 7.39 -13.31
C PRO A 136 -9.71 7.88 -14.39
N PHE A 137 -9.34 9.17 -14.34
CA PHE A 137 -8.35 9.77 -15.23
C PHE A 137 -7.04 8.96 -15.25
N TRP A 138 -6.43 8.74 -14.09
CA TRP A 138 -5.15 8.03 -13.98
C TRP A 138 -5.21 6.54 -14.30
N ARG A 139 -6.42 5.96 -14.35
CA ARG A 139 -6.67 4.55 -14.68
C ARG A 139 -6.97 4.33 -16.15
N ASP A 140 -7.20 5.40 -16.91
CA ASP A 140 -7.50 5.29 -18.33
C ASP A 140 -6.31 4.68 -19.09
N ALA A 141 -6.61 3.79 -20.04
CA ALA A 141 -5.60 3.22 -20.92
C ALA A 141 -5.03 4.29 -21.87
N ASP A 142 -5.82 5.32 -22.18
CA ASP A 142 -5.48 6.34 -23.17
C ASP A 142 -4.78 7.57 -22.57
N ILE A 143 -4.36 7.54 -21.29
CA ILE A 143 -3.56 8.62 -20.73
C ILE A 143 -2.22 8.79 -21.48
N PRO A 144 -1.75 10.04 -21.68
CA PRO A 144 -0.45 10.30 -22.25
C PRO A 144 0.66 9.50 -21.55
N VAL A 145 1.60 8.97 -22.36
CA VAL A 145 2.66 8.05 -21.90
C VAL A 145 3.45 8.64 -20.73
N HIS A 146 3.73 9.95 -20.74
CA HIS A 146 4.48 10.59 -19.67
C HIS A 146 3.74 10.54 -18.32
N TYR A 147 2.42 10.73 -18.29
CA TYR A 147 1.61 10.60 -17.07
C TYR A 147 1.58 9.15 -16.57
N ARG A 148 1.52 8.18 -17.48
CA ARG A 148 1.62 6.76 -17.10
C ARG A 148 2.94 6.46 -16.39
N THR A 149 4.05 6.92 -16.97
CA THR A 149 5.39 6.76 -16.38
C THR A 149 5.50 7.42 -15.02
N ILE A 150 4.96 8.65 -14.87
CA ILE A 150 4.94 9.36 -13.58
C ILE A 150 4.13 8.56 -12.56
N ARG A 151 2.92 8.11 -12.91
CA ARG A 151 2.05 7.33 -12.04
C ARG A 151 2.74 6.06 -11.56
N GLU A 152 3.31 5.27 -12.47
CA GLU A 152 4.00 4.03 -12.13
C GLU A 152 5.21 4.28 -11.24
N THR A 153 6.01 5.30 -11.56
CA THR A 153 7.21 5.68 -10.78
C THR A 153 6.81 6.10 -9.38
N VAL A 154 5.82 6.98 -9.24
CA VAL A 154 5.34 7.46 -7.94
C VAL A 154 4.77 6.31 -7.10
N LEU A 155 3.92 5.46 -7.67
CA LEU A 155 3.34 4.33 -6.95
C LEU A 155 4.43 3.36 -6.48
N ASN A 156 5.41 3.06 -7.32
CA ASN A 156 6.53 2.19 -6.96
C ASN A 156 7.43 2.82 -5.89
N SER A 157 7.72 4.13 -5.98
CA SER A 157 8.52 4.84 -4.99
C SER A 157 7.83 4.90 -3.61
N VAL A 158 6.53 5.15 -3.59
CA VAL A 158 5.73 5.22 -2.35
C VAL A 158 5.61 3.84 -1.70
N GLU A 159 5.40 2.79 -2.49
CA GLU A 159 5.39 1.41 -2.00
C GLU A 159 6.77 1.01 -1.44
N GLY A 160 7.84 1.37 -2.14
CA GLY A 160 9.21 1.15 -1.69
C GLY A 160 9.55 1.89 -0.39
N ALA A 161 9.14 3.15 -0.27
CA ALA A 161 9.35 3.96 0.94
C ALA A 161 8.60 3.38 2.14
N MET A 162 7.35 2.93 1.96
CA MET A 162 6.58 2.30 3.04
C MET A 162 7.18 0.95 3.45
N ALA A 163 7.65 0.15 2.48
CA ALA A 163 8.36 -1.10 2.76
C ALA A 163 9.66 -0.87 3.54
N GLU A 164 10.45 0.14 3.16
CA GLU A 164 11.66 0.53 3.87
C GLU A 164 11.34 1.00 5.30
N ALA A 165 10.30 1.81 5.49
CA ALA A 165 9.84 2.25 6.80
C ALA A 165 9.49 1.05 7.71
N ILE A 166 8.79 0.04 7.19
CA ILE A 166 8.49 -1.19 7.94
C ILE A 166 9.77 -1.95 8.32
N LEU A 167 10.71 -2.08 7.38
CA LEU A 167 11.96 -2.80 7.61
C LEU A 167 12.86 -2.13 8.65
N LEU A 168 12.86 -0.79 8.73
CA LEU A 168 13.60 -0.03 9.74
C LEU A 168 13.18 -0.38 11.17
N PHE A 169 11.95 -0.83 11.38
CA PHE A 169 11.44 -1.25 12.69
C PHE A 169 11.42 -2.77 12.90
N ARG A 170 11.95 -3.56 11.95
CA ARG A 170 11.96 -5.03 12.05
C ARG A 170 12.67 -5.54 13.30
N ASN A 171 13.82 -4.95 13.63
CA ASN A 171 14.64 -5.39 14.76
C ASN A 171 13.88 -5.19 16.09
N ASN A 172 13.10 -4.12 16.21
CA ASN A 172 12.26 -3.84 17.36
C ASN A 172 11.11 -4.84 17.56
N LEU A 173 10.68 -5.54 16.50
CA LEU A 173 9.67 -6.59 16.61
C LEU A 173 10.26 -7.93 17.07
N SER A 174 11.52 -8.20 16.76
CA SER A 174 12.13 -9.53 16.93
C SER A 174 12.50 -9.84 18.39
N ASP A 175 12.73 -8.80 19.21
CA ASP A 175 13.19 -8.94 20.60
C ASP A 175 12.16 -9.60 21.55
N SER A 176 10.92 -9.85 21.10
CA SER A 176 9.89 -10.51 21.92
C SER A 176 9.82 -12.03 21.78
N HIS A 177 10.65 -12.66 20.95
CA HIS A 177 10.61 -14.10 20.71
C HIS A 177 11.63 -14.87 21.57
N GLY A 178 11.33 -15.00 22.86
CA GLY A 178 12.02 -15.95 23.75
C GLY A 178 11.05 -16.58 24.73
N LEU A 179 11.35 -17.78 25.25
CA LEU A 179 10.64 -18.43 26.38
C LEU A 179 10.54 -17.53 27.63
N SER A 180 11.30 -16.44 27.64
CA SER A 180 11.14 -15.27 28.49
C SER A 180 9.78 -14.58 28.38
N ASP A 181 9.01 -14.71 27.28
CA ASP A 181 7.73 -14.00 27.08
C ASP A 181 6.62 -14.54 27.99
N LEU A 182 6.63 -15.84 28.33
CA LEU A 182 5.72 -16.39 29.35
C LEU A 182 6.11 -15.97 30.78
N LYS A 183 7.42 -15.89 31.06
CA LYS A 183 7.93 -15.37 32.34
C LYS A 183 7.72 -13.86 32.47
N ALA A 184 7.84 -13.13 31.36
CA ALA A 184 7.63 -11.69 31.27
C ALA A 184 6.15 -11.37 31.39
N MET A 185 5.23 -12.13 30.77
CA MET A 185 3.79 -11.95 30.99
C MET A 185 3.39 -12.22 32.44
N ALA A 186 3.94 -13.27 33.07
CA ALA A 186 3.70 -13.54 34.50
C ALA A 186 4.31 -12.46 35.41
N GLY A 187 5.47 -11.91 35.01
CA GLY A 187 6.14 -10.81 35.71
C GLY A 187 5.47 -9.46 35.53
N GLU A 188 4.97 -9.12 34.34
CA GLU A 188 4.28 -7.86 34.01
C GLU A 188 2.97 -7.76 34.79
N VAL A 189 2.20 -8.85 34.88
CA VAL A 189 0.96 -8.86 35.69
C VAL A 189 1.28 -8.67 37.17
N LEU A 190 2.41 -9.20 37.64
CA LEU A 190 2.84 -9.02 39.02
C LEU A 190 3.40 -7.60 39.27
N GLU A 191 4.19 -7.06 38.35
CA GLU A 191 4.81 -5.73 38.45
C GLU A 191 3.82 -4.59 38.17
N GLU A 192 2.83 -4.76 37.30
CA GLU A 192 1.79 -3.76 37.06
C GLU A 192 0.89 -3.62 38.30
N VAL A 193 0.62 -4.74 38.97
CA VAL A 193 -0.13 -4.78 40.25
C VAL A 193 0.71 -4.24 41.42
N VAL A 194 2.04 -4.41 41.40
CA VAL A 194 2.93 -4.03 42.53
C VAL A 194 3.57 -2.64 42.36
N PHE A 195 3.88 -2.20 41.13
CA PHE A 195 4.69 -1.00 40.85
C PHE A 195 3.96 0.08 40.01
N GLY A 196 2.76 -0.17 39.53
CA GLY A 196 1.78 0.87 39.14
C GLY A 196 2.13 1.82 37.99
N LYS A 197 3.29 1.71 37.33
CA LYS A 197 3.61 2.48 36.10
C LYS A 197 4.51 1.69 35.14
N PRO A 198 4.04 1.36 33.92
CA PRO A 198 4.90 0.81 32.89
C PRO A 198 6.00 1.82 32.54
N ARG A 199 7.27 1.43 32.68
CA ARG A 199 8.40 2.24 32.24
C ARG A 199 8.43 2.21 30.71
N LEU A 200 7.96 3.28 30.08
CA LEU A 200 8.13 3.47 28.65
C LEU A 200 9.64 3.47 28.32
N PRO A 201 10.06 2.75 27.26
CA PRO A 201 11.47 2.75 26.84
C PRO A 201 11.92 4.19 26.55
N GLN A 202 12.95 4.66 27.26
CA GLN A 202 13.43 6.05 27.18
C GLN A 202 14.26 6.32 25.91
N HIS A 203 14.63 5.28 25.16
CA HIS A 203 15.44 5.40 23.95
C HIS A 203 14.58 5.23 22.71
N LEU A 204 14.70 6.19 21.78
CA LEU A 204 14.09 6.08 20.46
C LEU A 204 14.70 4.88 19.72
N PRO A 205 13.88 4.07 19.01
CA PRO A 205 14.37 3.01 18.14
C PRO A 205 15.40 3.50 17.13
N SER A 206 16.38 2.67 16.80
CA SER A 206 17.44 2.97 15.83
C SER A 206 16.89 3.33 14.44
N GLY A 207 15.74 2.75 14.05
CA GLY A 207 15.06 3.06 12.80
C GLY A 207 14.24 4.36 12.79
N PHE A 208 14.05 5.02 13.94
CA PHE A 208 13.13 6.16 14.04
C PHE A 208 13.55 7.37 13.19
N GLY A 209 14.83 7.75 13.24
CA GLY A 209 15.35 8.89 12.47
C GLY A 209 15.16 8.73 10.96
N PRO A 210 15.66 7.64 10.35
CA PRO A 210 15.45 7.37 8.94
C PRO A 210 13.97 7.22 8.55
N ALA A 211 13.14 6.58 9.39
CA ALA A 211 11.71 6.45 9.11
C ALA A 211 10.99 7.80 9.12
N ARG A 212 11.39 8.72 10.01
CA ARG A 212 10.86 10.08 10.03
C ARG A 212 11.25 10.86 8.77
N GLU A 213 12.48 10.70 8.30
CA GLU A 213 12.91 11.30 7.02
C GLU A 213 12.08 10.77 5.84
N LEU A 214 11.77 9.48 5.82
CA LEU A 214 10.86 8.89 4.83
C LEU A 214 9.46 9.50 4.93
N ALA A 215 8.90 9.64 6.14
CA ALA A 215 7.59 10.27 6.35
C ALA A 215 7.56 11.72 5.82
N ASP A 216 8.59 12.51 6.12
CA ASP A 216 8.70 13.89 5.63
C ASP A 216 8.80 13.94 4.09
N LYS A 217 9.58 13.03 3.47
CA LYS A 217 9.66 12.91 2.00
C LYS A 217 8.34 12.46 1.37
N MET A 218 7.63 11.52 1.99
CA MET A 218 6.31 11.08 1.53
C MET A 218 5.30 12.23 1.57
N ARG A 219 5.34 13.06 2.61
CA ARG A 219 4.49 14.27 2.69
C ARG A 219 4.80 15.26 1.58
N LEU A 220 6.08 15.51 1.28
CA LEU A 220 6.46 16.37 0.15
C LEU A 220 5.97 15.78 -1.18
N LEU A 221 6.15 14.47 -1.38
CA LEU A 221 5.69 13.78 -2.58
C LEU A 221 4.18 13.87 -2.76
N VAL A 222 3.39 13.74 -1.68
CA VAL A 222 1.93 13.91 -1.72
C VAL A 222 1.55 15.29 -2.28
N ASN A 223 2.20 16.36 -1.81
CA ASN A 223 1.90 17.73 -2.27
C ASN A 223 2.23 17.91 -3.76
N GLU A 224 3.35 17.33 -4.22
CA GLU A 224 3.72 17.36 -5.63
C GLU A 224 2.75 16.55 -6.50
N VAL A 225 2.34 15.37 -6.04
CA VAL A 225 1.35 14.53 -6.72
C VAL A 225 0.00 15.23 -6.81
N GLU A 226 -0.42 15.92 -5.76
CA GLU A 226 -1.66 16.72 -5.76
C GLU A 226 -1.59 17.86 -6.79
N THR A 227 -0.46 18.58 -6.83
CA THR A 227 -0.22 19.65 -7.81
C THR A 227 -0.23 19.12 -9.25
N VAL A 228 0.45 17.99 -9.49
CA VAL A 228 0.48 17.35 -10.82
C VAL A 228 -0.89 16.82 -11.21
N ALA A 229 -1.64 16.23 -10.28
CA ALA A 229 -2.99 15.74 -10.54
C ALA A 229 -3.97 16.86 -10.89
N GLN A 230 -3.88 18.01 -10.20
CA GLN A 230 -4.67 19.20 -10.52
C GLN A 230 -4.33 19.73 -11.93
N ARG A 231 -3.04 19.88 -12.25
CA ARG A 231 -2.61 20.34 -13.58
C ARG A 231 -3.03 19.39 -14.70
N ALA A 232 -2.88 18.08 -14.51
CA ALA A 232 -3.30 17.09 -15.50
C ALA A 232 -4.82 17.15 -15.76
N GLN A 233 -5.61 17.44 -14.72
CA GLN A 233 -7.05 17.63 -14.86
C GLN A 233 -7.38 18.92 -15.62
N GLU A 234 -6.66 20.01 -15.37
CA GLU A 234 -6.82 21.30 -16.08
C GLU A 234 -6.41 21.20 -17.55
N GLU A 235 -5.30 20.51 -17.87
CA GLU A 235 -4.77 20.37 -19.23
C GLU A 235 -5.66 19.52 -20.15
N LEU A 236 -6.38 18.53 -19.59
CA LEU A 236 -7.27 17.65 -20.37
C LEU A 236 -8.75 18.04 -20.33
N ALA A 237 -9.17 18.88 -19.38
CA ALA A 237 -10.51 19.50 -19.41
C ALA A 237 -10.89 20.14 -20.77
N PRO A 238 -9.98 20.71 -21.58
CA PRO A 238 -10.34 21.29 -22.88
C PRO A 238 -10.45 20.32 -24.07
N LEU A 239 -10.11 19.02 -23.94
CA LEU A 239 -9.96 18.12 -25.11
C LEU A 239 -10.97 16.95 -25.21
N GLY A 240 -11.88 16.79 -24.24
CA GLY A 240 -13.04 15.89 -24.33
C GLY A 240 -14.32 16.66 -24.00
N PRO A 241 -15.49 16.30 -24.57
CA PRO A 241 -16.65 17.17 -24.50
C PRO A 241 -17.00 17.39 -23.04
N ALA A 242 -16.85 18.64 -22.57
CA ALA A 242 -17.78 19.18 -21.61
C ALA A 242 -19.14 18.72 -22.14
N THR A 243 -19.82 17.81 -21.43
CA THR A 243 -21.19 17.47 -21.81
C THR A 243 -21.87 18.81 -22.02
N ALA A 244 -22.44 19.05 -23.20
CA ALA A 244 -23.02 20.36 -23.52
C ALA A 244 -23.92 20.84 -22.38
N SER A 245 -24.56 19.90 -21.66
CA SER A 245 -25.21 20.10 -20.35
C SER A 245 -24.33 20.76 -19.29
N ALA A 246 -23.22 20.17 -18.84
CA ALA A 246 -22.38 20.75 -17.78
C ALA A 246 -21.80 22.13 -18.14
N SER A 247 -21.42 22.36 -19.40
CA SER A 247 -20.99 23.69 -19.85
C SER A 247 -22.16 24.68 -19.93
N LEU A 248 -23.35 24.23 -20.34
CA LEU A 248 -24.56 25.05 -20.34
C LEU A 248 -25.03 25.34 -18.92
N ASP A 249 -24.94 24.40 -17.98
CA ASP A 249 -25.30 24.57 -16.58
C ASP A 249 -24.39 25.59 -15.90
N LEU A 250 -23.09 25.56 -16.24
CA LEU A 250 -22.12 26.55 -15.77
C LEU A 250 -22.41 27.93 -16.38
N CYS A 251 -22.68 28.02 -17.69
CA CYS A 251 -23.01 29.28 -18.37
C CYS A 251 -24.37 29.86 -17.95
N ILE A 252 -25.35 29.00 -17.66
CA ILE A 252 -26.64 29.38 -17.07
C ILE A 252 -26.46 29.85 -15.62
N GLY A 253 -25.57 29.22 -14.85
CA GLY A 253 -25.17 29.66 -13.52
C GLY A 253 -24.56 31.07 -13.53
N GLU A 254 -23.64 31.33 -14.45
CA GLU A 254 -23.02 32.64 -14.64
C GLU A 254 -24.04 33.70 -15.09
N LEU A 255 -24.90 33.41 -16.06
CA LEU A 255 -25.97 34.33 -16.48
C LEU A 255 -26.99 34.64 -15.37
N ARG A 256 -27.28 33.68 -14.48
CA ARG A 256 -28.11 33.90 -13.30
C ARG A 256 -27.42 34.79 -12.27
N SER A 257 -26.14 34.55 -12.01
CA SER A 257 -25.33 35.35 -11.10
C SER A 257 -25.25 36.81 -11.57
N ILE A 258 -25.01 37.05 -12.87
CA ILE A 258 -24.98 38.40 -13.45
C ILE A 258 -26.33 39.09 -13.31
N ARG A 259 -27.44 38.41 -13.62
CA ARG A 259 -28.79 38.98 -13.45
C ARG A 259 -29.10 39.31 -11.99
N GLN A 260 -28.68 38.47 -11.05
CA GLN A 260 -28.86 38.73 -9.63
C GLN A 260 -28.04 39.96 -9.20
N ALA A 261 -26.78 40.04 -9.63
CA ALA A 261 -25.94 41.21 -9.40
C ALA A 261 -26.56 42.49 -9.99
N GLU A 262 -27.12 42.45 -11.20
CA GLU A 262 -27.83 43.59 -11.81
C GLU A 262 -29.09 43.99 -11.04
N ALA A 263 -29.84 43.01 -10.51
CA ALA A 263 -31.04 43.28 -9.71
C ALA A 263 -30.68 43.96 -8.38
N GLU A 264 -29.64 43.48 -7.70
CA GLU A 264 -29.09 44.11 -6.49
C GLU A 264 -28.60 45.54 -6.79
N LEU A 265 -27.94 45.74 -7.93
CA LEU A 265 -27.48 47.08 -8.37
C LEU A 265 -28.65 48.03 -8.61
N ARG A 266 -29.73 47.59 -9.24
CA ARG A 266 -30.95 48.40 -9.45
C ARG A 266 -31.66 48.72 -8.14
N GLN A 267 -31.72 47.77 -7.21
CA GLN A 267 -32.31 48.00 -5.89
C GLN A 267 -31.51 49.04 -5.10
N ASN A 268 -30.17 48.96 -5.14
CA ASN A 268 -29.30 49.94 -4.51
C ASN A 268 -29.44 51.34 -5.16
N LEU A 269 -29.55 51.41 -6.48
CA LEU A 269 -29.79 52.69 -7.18
C LEU A 269 -31.16 53.29 -6.83
N GLY A 270 -32.21 52.48 -6.71
CA GLY A 270 -33.54 52.94 -6.29
C GLY A 270 -33.61 53.39 -4.83
N GLN A 271 -32.85 52.78 -3.93
CA GLN A 271 -32.76 53.21 -2.53
C GLN A 271 -31.93 54.49 -2.38
N SER A 272 -30.88 54.66 -3.21
CA SER A 272 -30.07 55.87 -3.21
C SER A 272 -30.80 57.12 -3.72
N SER A 273 -31.94 56.98 -4.40
CA SER A 273 -32.74 58.12 -4.85
C SER A 273 -33.81 58.58 -3.83
N GLN A 274 -33.90 57.94 -2.65
CA GLN A 274 -34.89 58.27 -1.62
C GLN A 274 -34.28 58.86 -0.33
N GLY A 275 -32.95 59.02 -0.26
CA GLY A 275 -32.25 59.77 0.79
C GLY A 275 -31.75 61.11 0.28
#